data_AF-A0AAW2C4S7-F1
#
_entry.id   AF-A0AAW2C4S7-F1
#
_cell.length_a   1.000
_cell.length_b   1.000
_cell.length_c   1.000
_cell.angle_alpha   90.00
_cell.angle_beta   90.00
_cell.angle_gamma   90.00
#
_symmetry.space_group_name_H-M   'P 1'
#
loop_
_entity.id
_entity.type
_entity.pdbx_description
1 polymer ?
#
loop_
_entity_poly.entity_id
_entity_poly.type
_entity_poly.pdbx_seq_one_letter_code
_entity_poly.pdbx_strand_id
1 'polypeptide(L)'
;MFWREKGASTTCTRLYTKSSNRKTSCEFLLGSGSAPSICELLLNNFLGWDSNIVVWDMLAFAYSRFQLMQDALFVLTKMKDLNLRASIQTDNSVLYNLRHTDIMWDVRNEIKDSGTPENEYTSSILIHGLCEQSRLQDAVSFLQISEGKDTGLSVVSFNTIMTRFCKLGYVDVAKSFFCMMLKCGLLPDSYSYNILIHGLCVAGSMEEALEFKNDMEKHGVEPDIVTYNILAKGFARKYLRGICNRKKFS
;
A
#
# COMPACT_ATOMS: atom_id res chain seq x y z
N MET A 1 56.16 3.11 -31.85
CA MET A 1 55.32 1.98 -31.43
C MET A 1 54.14 2.59 -30.66
N PHE A 2 52.97 2.90 -31.25
CA PHE A 2 52.00 1.99 -31.90
C PHE A 2 51.86 0.71 -31.07
N TRP A 3 50.78 0.54 -30.28
CA TRP A 3 49.43 0.28 -30.78
C TRP A 3 48.27 1.02 -30.06
N ARG A 4 47.27 1.37 -30.87
CA ARG A 4 45.91 1.87 -30.55
C ARG A 4 44.92 0.70 -30.40
N GLU A 5 43.91 0.92 -29.56
CA GLU A 5 42.47 0.51 -29.60
C GLU A 5 42.06 -0.87 -30.13
N LYS A 6 41.21 -1.58 -29.34
CA LYS A 6 39.76 -1.72 -29.61
C LYS A 6 39.04 -2.63 -28.59
N GLY A 7 37.91 -2.14 -28.06
CA GLY A 7 36.66 -2.94 -28.00
C GLY A 7 36.23 -3.58 -26.67
N ALA A 8 35.65 -2.79 -25.77
CA ALA A 8 34.52 -3.19 -24.90
C ALA A 8 33.84 -1.91 -24.36
N SER A 9 33.30 -1.06 -25.25
CA SER A 9 31.85 -1.00 -25.53
C SER A 9 31.02 -0.96 -24.24
N THR A 10 30.84 0.20 -23.61
CA THR A 10 29.58 0.98 -23.77
C THR A 10 28.38 0.10 -24.10
N THR A 11 27.80 -0.54 -23.09
CA THR A 11 26.47 -1.17 -23.20
C THR A 11 25.75 -1.12 -21.86
N CYS A 12 25.23 0.05 -21.50
CA CYS A 12 23.99 0.15 -20.71
C CYS A 12 23.46 1.59 -20.77
N THR A 13 23.20 2.09 -21.98
CA THR A 13 22.60 3.41 -22.18
C THR A 13 21.90 3.46 -23.54
N ARG A 14 20.65 2.96 -23.57
CA ARG A 14 19.53 3.34 -24.46
C ARG A 14 18.58 2.17 -24.69
N LEU A 15 17.43 2.19 -24.01
CA LEU A 15 16.06 2.06 -24.54
C LEU A 15 15.18 2.92 -23.57
N TYR A 16 14.16 3.70 -23.91
CA TYR A 16 13.13 3.62 -24.94
C TYR A 16 12.67 5.03 -25.37
N THR A 17 12.53 5.22 -26.68
CA THR A 17 11.59 6.18 -27.26
C THR A 17 10.31 5.45 -27.66
N LYS A 18 9.20 5.84 -27.03
CA LYS A 18 7.78 5.69 -27.45
C LYS A 18 7.24 4.30 -27.88
N SER A 19 6.13 3.97 -27.19
CA SER A 19 4.91 3.35 -27.73
C SER A 19 4.87 1.82 -27.92
N SER A 20 4.11 1.17 -27.04
CA SER A 20 3.33 -0.05 -27.30
C SER A 20 4.11 -1.33 -27.62
N ASN A 21 4.53 -2.06 -26.58
CA ASN A 21 4.27 -3.49 -26.38
C ASN A 21 5.19 -4.10 -25.32
N ARG A 22 4.60 -4.97 -24.50
CA ARG A 22 5.18 -5.91 -23.52
C ARG A 22 6.68 -6.28 -23.75
N LYS A 23 7.57 -5.90 -22.81
CA LYS A 23 8.59 -6.75 -22.14
C LYS A 23 9.57 -5.92 -21.26
N THR A 24 9.79 -6.45 -20.05
CA THR A 24 10.94 -6.30 -19.10
C THR A 24 11.24 -4.92 -18.50
N SER A 25 10.79 -4.74 -17.25
CA SER A 25 10.86 -3.54 -16.39
C SER A 25 12.20 -3.30 -15.65
N CYS A 26 13.36 -3.54 -16.27
CA CYS A 26 14.66 -3.44 -15.57
C CYS A 26 15.54 -2.21 -15.89
N GLU A 27 15.02 -1.10 -16.43
CA GLU A 27 15.86 0.04 -16.86
C GLU A 27 15.70 1.35 -16.06
N PHE A 28 15.36 1.30 -14.77
CA PHE A 28 15.35 2.49 -13.90
C PHE A 28 16.42 2.53 -12.79
N LEU A 29 17.37 1.58 -12.74
CA LEU A 29 18.22 1.34 -11.56
C LEU A 29 19.70 1.71 -11.76
N LEU A 30 20.02 3.00 -11.86
CA LEU A 30 21.37 3.50 -11.56
C LEU A 30 21.32 4.26 -10.23
N GLY A 31 21.37 3.52 -9.13
CA GLY A 31 21.57 4.08 -7.79
C GLY A 31 22.95 4.74 -7.69
N SER A 32 23.01 5.94 -7.12
CA SER A 32 24.25 6.70 -6.86
C SER A 32 24.97 6.27 -5.57
N GLY A 33 24.71 5.07 -5.06
CA GLY A 33 24.98 4.66 -3.68
C GLY A 33 26.15 3.68 -3.49
N SER A 34 26.37 3.32 -2.22
CA SER A 34 27.43 2.38 -1.78
C SER A 34 27.06 0.91 -1.96
N ALA A 35 25.80 0.60 -2.31
CA ALA A 35 25.31 -0.77 -2.37
C ALA A 35 26.08 -1.65 -3.37
N PRO A 36 26.39 -1.22 -4.61
CA PRO A 36 27.15 -2.06 -5.55
C PRO A 36 28.52 -2.48 -4.99
N SER A 37 29.26 -1.53 -4.39
CA SER A 37 30.58 -1.82 -3.79
C SER A 37 30.48 -2.74 -2.58
N ILE A 38 29.48 -2.54 -1.72
CA ILE A 38 29.29 -3.41 -0.54
C ILE A 38 28.85 -4.81 -0.97
N CYS A 39 27.97 -4.93 -1.98
CA CYS A 39 27.54 -6.20 -2.55
C CYS A 39 28.73 -6.97 -3.16
N GLU A 40 29.62 -6.29 -3.90
CA GLU A 40 30.84 -6.91 -4.44
C GLU A 40 31.79 -7.41 -3.35
N LEU A 41 31.98 -6.63 -2.26
CA LEU A 41 32.79 -7.05 -1.12
C LEU A 41 32.20 -8.28 -0.42
N LEU A 42 30.88 -8.35 -0.30
CA LEU A 42 30.18 -9.50 0.28
C LEU A 42 30.34 -10.74 -0.60
N LEU A 43 30.15 -10.60 -1.91
CA LEU A 43 30.35 -11.68 -2.88
C LEU A 43 31.80 -12.21 -2.84
N ASN A 44 32.79 -11.33 -2.90
CA ASN A 44 34.19 -11.74 -3.02
C ASN A 44 34.76 -12.40 -1.74
N ASN A 45 34.25 -12.05 -0.55
CA ASN A 45 34.84 -12.48 0.71
C ASN A 45 34.00 -13.48 1.52
N PHE A 46 32.68 -13.57 1.29
CA PHE A 46 31.77 -14.27 2.21
C PHE A 46 30.89 -15.36 1.56
N LEU A 47 31.11 -15.72 0.28
CA LEU A 47 30.33 -16.74 -0.45
C LEU A 47 30.23 -18.12 0.23
N GLY A 48 31.16 -18.48 1.11
CA GLY A 48 31.22 -19.80 1.75
C GLY A 48 30.60 -19.93 3.15
N TRP A 49 29.98 -18.88 3.69
CA TRP A 49 29.51 -18.84 5.08
C TRP A 49 27.98 -18.83 5.16
N ASP A 50 27.36 -19.71 5.95
CA ASP A 50 25.89 -19.80 6.11
C ASP A 50 25.24 -18.52 6.65
N SER A 51 26.01 -17.62 7.26
CA SER A 51 25.56 -16.29 7.72
C SER A 51 25.28 -15.29 6.58
N ASN A 52 25.46 -15.70 5.33
CA ASN A 52 25.28 -14.84 4.15
C ASN A 52 23.88 -14.20 4.13
N ILE A 53 22.83 -15.00 4.28
CA ILE A 53 21.44 -14.54 4.15
C ILE A 53 21.07 -13.43 5.16
N VAL A 54 21.54 -13.52 6.39
CA VAL A 54 21.27 -12.53 7.45
C VAL A 54 21.96 -11.21 7.15
N VAL A 55 23.20 -11.25 6.64
CA VAL A 55 23.95 -10.03 6.31
C VAL A 55 23.30 -9.28 5.14
N TRP A 56 22.88 -10.01 4.10
CA TRP A 56 22.14 -9.41 2.98
C TRP A 56 20.79 -8.84 3.41
N ASP A 57 20.05 -9.57 4.25
CA ASP A 57 18.76 -9.11 4.79
C ASP A 57 18.92 -7.84 5.65
N MET A 58 19.90 -7.82 6.55
CA MET A 58 20.23 -6.65 7.37
C MET A 58 20.65 -5.45 6.51
N LEU A 59 21.41 -5.68 5.44
CA LEU A 59 21.85 -4.62 4.53
C LEU A 59 20.64 -4.01 3.79
N ALA A 60 19.78 -4.85 3.20
CA ALA A 60 18.56 -4.41 2.53
C ALA A 60 17.62 -3.67 3.49
N PHE A 61 17.44 -4.20 4.71
CA PHE A 61 16.63 -3.56 5.75
C PHE A 61 17.20 -2.20 6.18
N ALA A 62 18.53 -2.10 6.36
CA ALA A 62 19.18 -0.86 6.72
C ALA A 62 18.99 0.20 5.63
N TYR A 63 19.29 -0.13 4.38
CA TYR A 63 19.06 0.78 3.25
C TYR A 63 17.60 1.22 3.15
N SER A 64 16.67 0.29 3.38
CA SER A 64 15.25 0.61 3.44
C SER A 64 14.95 1.65 4.52
N ARG A 65 15.43 1.40 5.75
CA ARG A 65 15.21 2.29 6.89
C ARG A 65 15.83 3.68 6.71
N PHE A 66 16.94 3.79 5.97
CA PHE A 66 17.56 5.06 5.61
C PHE A 66 16.96 5.74 4.38
N GLN A 67 15.85 5.23 3.84
CA GLN A 67 15.16 5.75 2.64
C GLN A 67 16.00 5.68 1.36
N LEU A 68 17.05 4.87 1.34
CA LEU A 68 17.89 4.61 0.17
C LEU A 68 17.26 3.48 -0.66
N MET A 69 16.09 3.73 -1.23
CA MET A 69 15.28 2.71 -1.90
C MET A 69 15.98 2.05 -3.08
N GLN A 70 16.74 2.83 -3.87
CA GLN A 70 17.46 2.30 -5.03
C GLN A 70 18.52 1.27 -4.61
N ASP A 71 19.25 1.56 -3.53
CA ASP A 71 20.25 0.67 -2.95
C ASP A 71 19.61 -0.58 -2.31
N ALA A 72 18.49 -0.39 -1.60
CA ALA A 72 17.73 -1.51 -1.02
C ALA A 72 17.21 -2.47 -2.11
N LEU A 73 16.66 -1.93 -3.20
CA LEU A 73 16.18 -2.73 -4.33
C LEU A 73 17.32 -3.44 -5.04
N PHE A 74 18.47 -2.78 -5.23
CA PHE A 74 19.66 -3.42 -5.81
C PHE A 74 20.12 -4.63 -4.98
N VAL A 75 20.15 -4.49 -3.65
CA VAL A 75 20.53 -5.57 -2.73
C VAL A 75 19.52 -6.72 -2.83
N LEU A 76 18.21 -6.43 -2.89
CA LEU A 76 17.17 -7.45 -3.08
C LEU A 76 17.29 -8.19 -4.43
N THR A 77 17.60 -7.49 -5.52
CA THR A 77 17.86 -8.12 -6.83
C THR A 77 19.07 -9.07 -6.74
N LYS A 78 20.14 -8.65 -6.06
CA LYS A 78 21.31 -9.52 -5.85
C LYS A 78 21.02 -10.72 -4.97
N MET A 79 20.21 -10.56 -3.92
CA MET A 79 19.74 -11.68 -3.11
C MET A 79 18.98 -12.69 -3.97
N LYS A 80 18.12 -12.23 -4.89
CA LYS A 80 17.38 -13.09 -5.83
C LYS A 80 18.32 -13.85 -6.78
N ASP A 81 19.31 -13.17 -7.36
CA ASP A 81 20.32 -13.82 -8.23
C ASP A 81 21.07 -14.96 -7.51
N LEU A 82 21.23 -14.83 -6.18
CA LEU A 82 21.86 -15.82 -5.31
C LEU A 82 20.88 -16.87 -4.75
N ASN A 83 19.61 -16.84 -5.14
CA ASN A 83 18.52 -17.66 -4.57
C ASN A 83 18.34 -17.51 -3.05
N LEU A 84 18.66 -16.33 -2.51
CA LEU A 84 18.42 -15.98 -1.11
C LEU A 84 17.04 -15.34 -0.96
N ARG A 85 16.36 -15.64 0.14
CA ARG A 85 15.05 -15.04 0.48
C ARG A 85 15.22 -13.96 1.52
N ALA A 86 14.66 -12.78 1.26
CA ALA A 86 14.57 -11.74 2.26
C ALA A 86 13.58 -12.15 3.36
N SER A 87 13.74 -11.53 4.53
CA SER A 87 12.76 -11.67 5.61
C SER A 87 11.51 -10.84 5.29
N ILE A 88 10.36 -11.31 5.78
CA ILE A 88 9.08 -10.58 5.68
C ILE A 88 9.20 -9.16 6.27
N GLN A 89 10.08 -8.95 7.25
CA GLN A 89 10.34 -7.63 7.84
C GLN A 89 11.02 -6.68 6.84
N THR A 90 12.02 -7.17 6.11
CA THR A 90 12.72 -6.40 5.07
C THR A 90 11.77 -6.04 3.94
N ASP A 91 11.02 -7.01 3.43
CA ASP A 91 10.02 -6.80 2.38
C ASP A 91 8.97 -5.76 2.78
N ASN A 92 8.40 -5.89 3.99
CA ASN A 92 7.43 -4.92 4.50
C ASN A 92 8.02 -3.52 4.67
N SER A 93 9.27 -3.42 5.12
CA SER A 93 9.94 -2.13 5.26
C SER A 93 10.12 -1.46 3.90
N VAL A 94 10.56 -2.21 2.89
CA VAL A 94 10.75 -1.69 1.52
C VAL A 94 9.41 -1.27 0.92
N LEU A 95 8.39 -2.14 0.97
CA LEU A 95 7.04 -1.85 0.47
C LEU A 95 6.41 -0.63 1.15
N TYR A 96 6.59 -0.48 2.47
CA TYR A 96 6.08 0.67 3.21
C TYR A 96 6.69 2.00 2.74
N ASN A 97 8.00 1.98 2.44
CA ASN A 97 8.69 3.17 1.92
C ASN A 97 8.32 3.46 0.46
N LEU A 98 8.00 2.44 -0.32
CA LEU A 98 7.54 2.58 -1.71
C LEU A 98 6.05 2.94 -1.85
N ARG A 99 5.30 3.08 -0.75
CA ARG A 99 3.83 3.28 -0.77
C ARG A 99 3.33 4.42 -1.68
N HIS A 100 4.16 5.42 -1.93
CA HIS A 100 3.83 6.58 -2.78
C HIS A 100 4.32 6.47 -4.22
N THR A 101 5.01 5.38 -4.56
CA THR A 101 5.64 5.16 -5.86
C THR A 101 4.92 4.07 -6.64
N ASP A 102 4.73 4.29 -7.94
CA ASP A 102 4.14 3.32 -8.87
C ASP A 102 4.90 1.98 -8.92
N ILE A 103 6.20 2.00 -8.61
CA ILE A 103 7.10 0.85 -8.53
C ILE A 103 6.69 -0.16 -7.44
N MET A 104 5.91 0.25 -6.43
CA MET A 104 5.51 -0.63 -5.30
C MET A 104 4.89 -1.96 -5.78
N TRP A 105 4.06 -1.92 -6.82
CA TRP A 105 3.37 -3.11 -7.31
C TRP A 105 4.30 -4.08 -8.03
N ASP A 106 5.28 -3.55 -8.76
CA ASP A 106 6.29 -4.36 -9.45
C ASP A 106 7.18 -5.07 -8.44
N VAL A 107 7.67 -4.34 -7.43
CA VAL A 107 8.47 -4.90 -6.33
C VAL A 107 7.70 -5.95 -5.54
N ARG A 108 6.40 -5.75 -5.32
CA ARG A 108 5.55 -6.78 -4.71
C ARG A 108 5.52 -8.06 -5.53
N ASN A 109 5.34 -7.97 -6.84
CA ASN A 109 5.31 -9.17 -7.70
C ASN A 109 6.66 -9.90 -7.66
N GLU A 110 7.77 -9.16 -7.65
CA GLU A 110 9.11 -9.73 -7.51
C GLU A 110 9.31 -10.45 -6.17
N ILE A 111 8.85 -9.86 -5.05
CA ILE A 111 8.88 -10.47 -3.72
C ILE A 111 8.03 -11.75 -3.72
N LYS A 112 6.84 -11.72 -4.31
CA LYS A 112 5.96 -12.88 -4.39
C LYS A 112 6.54 -14.03 -5.21
N ASP A 113 7.21 -13.73 -6.33
CA ASP A 113 7.91 -14.71 -7.15
C ASP A 113 9.08 -15.38 -6.41
N SER A 114 9.65 -14.70 -5.41
CA SER A 114 10.68 -15.27 -4.52
C SER A 114 10.14 -16.30 -3.51
N GLY A 115 8.81 -16.47 -3.44
CA GLY A 115 8.15 -17.46 -2.61
C GLY A 115 8.02 -17.07 -1.12
N THR A 116 8.10 -15.77 -0.80
CA THR A 116 7.85 -15.27 0.55
C THR A 116 6.35 -15.26 0.86
N PRO A 117 5.90 -15.88 1.96
CA PRO A 117 4.48 -15.84 2.34
C PRO A 117 4.10 -14.43 2.81
N GLU A 118 3.13 -13.83 2.11
CA GLU A 118 2.55 -12.55 2.50
C GLU A 118 1.71 -12.72 3.77
N ASN A 119 1.83 -11.78 4.71
CA ASN A 119 1.02 -11.75 5.92
C ASN A 119 -0.02 -10.62 5.89
N GLU A 120 -0.89 -10.57 6.90
CA GLU A 120 -1.92 -9.52 7.07
C GLU A 120 -1.32 -8.10 6.98
N TYR A 121 -0.17 -7.89 7.62
CA TYR A 121 0.50 -6.59 7.65
C TYR A 121 0.97 -6.15 6.25
N THR A 122 1.51 -7.09 5.47
CA THR A 122 1.92 -6.89 4.07
C THR A 122 0.72 -6.43 3.23
N SER A 123 -0.42 -7.09 3.39
CA SER A 123 -1.67 -6.74 2.69
C SER A 123 -2.17 -5.35 3.06
N SER A 124 -2.10 -4.98 4.34
CA SER A 124 -2.46 -3.64 4.83
C SER A 124 -1.58 -2.54 4.22
N ILE A 125 -0.26 -2.75 4.17
CA ILE A 125 0.68 -1.80 3.52
C ILE A 125 0.31 -1.59 2.05
N LEU A 126 0.04 -2.67 1.33
CA LEU A 126 -0.23 -2.63 -0.11
C LEU A 126 -1.55 -1.95 -0.42
N ILE A 127 -2.58 -2.23 0.37
CA ILE A 127 -3.87 -1.55 0.28
C ILE A 127 -3.71 -0.05 0.54
N HIS A 128 -2.99 0.31 1.60
CA HIS A 128 -2.71 1.71 1.93
C HIS A 128 -1.96 2.40 0.78
N GLY A 129 -0.90 1.80 0.25
CA GLY A 129 -0.13 2.35 -0.88
C GLY A 129 -0.97 2.55 -2.14
N LEU A 130 -1.78 1.56 -2.52
CA LEU A 130 -2.69 1.69 -3.67
C LEU A 130 -3.73 2.81 -3.48
N CYS A 131 -4.23 2.98 -2.26
CA CYS A 131 -5.16 4.07 -1.92
C CYS A 131 -4.51 5.46 -2.04
N GLU A 132 -3.26 5.61 -1.59
CA GLU A 132 -2.49 6.85 -1.70
C GLU A 132 -2.17 7.18 -3.16
N GLN A 133 -1.84 6.17 -3.97
CA GLN A 133 -1.60 6.31 -5.42
C GLN A 133 -2.89 6.52 -6.24
N SER A 134 -4.06 6.58 -5.59
CA SER A 134 -5.38 6.69 -6.25
C SER A 134 -5.70 5.54 -7.21
N ARG A 135 -5.02 4.39 -7.06
CA ARG A 135 -5.22 3.15 -7.83
C ARG A 135 -6.28 2.27 -7.17
N LEU A 136 -7.48 2.82 -6.99
CA LEU A 136 -8.53 2.17 -6.20
C LEU A 136 -9.04 0.87 -6.83
N GLN A 137 -9.16 0.81 -8.14
CA GLN A 137 -9.58 -0.42 -8.83
C GLN A 137 -8.61 -1.58 -8.56
N ASP A 138 -7.32 -1.28 -8.56
CA ASP A 138 -6.29 -2.27 -8.23
C ASP A 138 -6.40 -2.70 -6.77
N ALA A 139 -6.67 -1.77 -5.85
CA ALA A 139 -6.90 -2.09 -4.43
C ALA A 139 -8.13 -3.01 -4.24
N VAL A 140 -9.23 -2.75 -4.95
CA VAL A 140 -10.43 -3.61 -4.94
C VAL A 140 -10.13 -4.99 -5.51
N SER A 141 -9.47 -5.06 -6.66
CA SER A 141 -9.09 -6.34 -7.28
C SER A 141 -8.18 -7.14 -6.36
N PHE A 142 -7.25 -6.47 -5.66
CA PHE A 142 -6.35 -7.10 -4.73
C PHE A 142 -7.11 -7.68 -3.52
N LEU A 143 -8.07 -6.94 -2.95
CA LEU A 143 -8.95 -7.46 -1.89
C LEU A 143 -9.72 -8.70 -2.33
N GLN A 144 -10.36 -8.67 -3.50
CA GLN A 144 -11.15 -9.80 -4.02
C GLN A 144 -10.30 -11.05 -4.26
N ILE A 145 -9.07 -10.89 -4.76
CA ILE A 145 -8.13 -12.01 -4.94
C ILE A 145 -7.69 -12.57 -3.57
N SER A 146 -7.59 -11.71 -2.56
CA SER A 146 -7.16 -12.07 -1.21
C SER A 146 -8.29 -12.67 -0.36
N GLU A 147 -9.56 -12.46 -0.74
CA GLU A 147 -10.75 -13.06 -0.12
C GLU A 147 -10.81 -14.59 -0.33
N GLY A 148 -10.23 -15.10 -1.42
CA GLY A 148 -10.21 -16.53 -1.76
C GLY A 148 -9.00 -17.31 -1.25
N LYS A 149 -8.08 -16.66 -0.54
CA LYS A 149 -6.89 -17.27 0.06
C LYS A 149 -6.94 -16.99 1.55
N ASP A 150 -6.38 -17.87 2.39
CA ASP A 150 -6.16 -17.60 3.83
C ASP A 150 -5.20 -16.42 4.09
N THR A 151 -5.01 -15.52 3.13
CA THR A 151 -4.36 -14.24 3.31
C THR A 151 -5.25 -13.38 4.19
N GLY A 152 -4.89 -13.28 5.47
CA GLY A 152 -5.61 -12.55 6.51
C GLY A 152 -5.84 -11.09 6.17
N LEU A 153 -6.91 -10.80 5.43
CA LEU A 153 -7.47 -9.46 5.36
C LEU A 153 -8.05 -9.12 6.72
N SER A 154 -7.83 -7.89 7.17
CA SER A 154 -8.27 -7.44 8.48
C SER A 154 -9.15 -6.23 8.44
N VAL A 155 -9.78 -5.95 9.57
CA VAL A 155 -10.62 -4.77 9.80
C VAL A 155 -9.87 -3.49 9.39
N VAL A 156 -8.55 -3.41 9.63
CA VAL A 156 -7.71 -2.28 9.22
C VAL A 156 -7.66 -2.09 7.70
N SER A 157 -7.58 -3.19 6.95
CA SER A 157 -7.53 -3.17 5.47
C SER A 157 -8.84 -2.61 4.88
N PHE A 158 -9.97 -3.12 5.39
CA PHE A 158 -11.30 -2.63 5.01
C PHE A 158 -11.50 -1.16 5.41
N ASN A 159 -11.13 -0.80 6.64
CA ASN A 159 -11.24 0.57 7.15
C ASN A 159 -10.44 1.58 6.32
N THR A 160 -9.25 1.18 5.85
CA THR A 160 -8.40 2.02 4.98
C THR A 160 -9.12 2.33 3.66
N ILE A 161 -9.67 1.32 3.00
CA ILE A 161 -10.37 1.47 1.72
C ILE A 161 -11.68 2.24 1.89
N MET A 162 -12.48 1.90 2.91
CA MET A 162 -13.72 2.62 3.21
C MET A 162 -13.46 4.10 3.47
N THR A 163 -12.42 4.43 4.26
CA THR A 163 -12.03 5.82 4.52
C THR A 163 -11.68 6.55 3.21
N ARG A 164 -10.95 5.89 2.31
CA ARG A 164 -10.55 6.50 1.04
C ARG A 164 -11.74 6.75 0.12
N PHE A 165 -12.67 5.79 -0.02
CA PHE A 165 -13.88 5.96 -0.80
C PHE A 165 -14.81 7.04 -0.22
N CYS A 166 -14.99 7.09 1.11
CA CYS A 166 -15.75 8.15 1.77
C CYS A 166 -15.15 9.54 1.50
N LYS A 167 -13.82 9.69 1.53
CA LYS A 167 -13.12 10.96 1.22
C LYS A 167 -13.34 11.41 -0.22
N LEU A 168 -13.54 10.47 -1.16
CA LEU A 168 -13.82 10.74 -2.57
C LEU A 168 -15.31 10.94 -2.86
N GLY A 169 -16.18 10.80 -1.85
CA GLY A 169 -17.63 10.95 -1.99
C GLY A 169 -18.36 9.68 -2.44
N TYR A 170 -17.66 8.57 -2.67
CA TYR A 170 -18.26 7.29 -3.05
C TYR A 170 -18.72 6.49 -1.82
N VAL A 171 -19.63 7.07 -1.04
CA VAL A 171 -20.08 6.49 0.24
C VAL A 171 -20.80 5.15 0.03
N ASP A 172 -21.55 4.99 -1.05
CA ASP A 172 -22.26 3.72 -1.34
C ASP A 172 -21.29 2.57 -1.63
N VAL A 173 -20.16 2.87 -2.28
CA VAL A 173 -19.08 1.88 -2.46
C VAL A 173 -18.48 1.52 -1.11
N ALA A 174 -18.24 2.49 -0.22
CA ALA A 174 -17.75 2.21 1.12
C ALA A 174 -18.71 1.31 1.93
N LYS A 175 -20.03 1.50 1.82
CA LYS A 175 -21.03 0.59 2.42
C LYS A 175 -20.91 -0.84 1.89
N SER A 176 -20.67 -1.01 0.60
CA SER A 176 -20.47 -2.35 0.02
C SER A 176 -19.26 -3.07 0.63
N PHE A 177 -18.17 -2.34 0.92
CA PHE A 177 -17.00 -2.88 1.63
C PHE A 177 -17.31 -3.24 3.08
N PHE A 178 -18.14 -2.45 3.76
CA PHE A 178 -18.61 -2.77 5.10
C PHE A 178 -19.43 -4.07 5.14
N CYS A 179 -20.35 -4.25 4.19
CA CYS A 179 -21.09 -5.51 4.06
C CYS A 179 -20.18 -6.69 3.71
N MET A 180 -19.16 -6.47 2.87
CA MET A 180 -18.18 -7.50 2.53
C MET A 180 -17.34 -7.90 3.74
N MET A 181 -16.92 -6.94 4.58
CA MET A 181 -16.22 -7.22 5.84
C MET A 181 -17.01 -8.18 6.74
N LEU A 182 -18.32 -7.94 6.89
CA LEU A 182 -19.22 -8.84 7.64
C LEU A 182 -19.33 -10.22 6.99
N LYS A 183 -19.41 -10.31 5.66
CA LYS A 183 -19.45 -11.59 4.93
C LYS A 183 -18.18 -12.41 5.11
N CYS A 184 -17.02 -11.74 5.23
CA CYS A 184 -15.75 -12.37 5.56
C CYS A 184 -15.64 -12.79 7.03
N GLY A 185 -16.69 -12.60 7.85
CA GLY A 185 -16.67 -12.91 9.29
C GLY A 185 -15.86 -11.91 10.12
N LEU A 186 -15.45 -10.78 9.54
CA LEU A 186 -14.76 -9.72 10.26
C LEU A 186 -15.77 -8.79 10.91
N LEU A 187 -15.65 -8.62 12.23
CA LEU A 187 -16.57 -7.77 13.00
C LEU A 187 -16.14 -6.30 12.90
N PRO A 188 -17.04 -5.40 12.45
CA PRO A 188 -16.79 -3.96 12.48
C PRO A 188 -16.57 -3.44 13.90
N ASP A 189 -15.57 -2.58 14.07
CA ASP A 189 -15.31 -1.84 15.30
C ASP A 189 -15.93 -0.43 15.28
N SER A 190 -15.80 0.32 16.38
CA SER A 190 -16.29 1.71 16.46
C SER A 190 -15.74 2.59 15.33
N TYR A 191 -14.48 2.37 14.97
CA TYR A 191 -13.83 3.11 13.89
C TYR A 191 -14.49 2.83 12.53
N SER A 192 -14.82 1.57 12.24
CA SER A 192 -15.51 1.12 11.02
C SER A 192 -16.84 1.83 10.83
N TYR A 193 -17.67 1.89 11.88
CA TYR A 193 -18.95 2.61 11.86
C TYR A 193 -18.74 4.12 11.70
N ASN A 194 -17.80 4.69 12.46
CA ASN A 194 -17.50 6.12 12.40
C ASN A 194 -17.05 6.60 11.01
N ILE A 195 -16.37 5.75 10.22
CA ILE A 195 -16.02 6.05 8.84
C ILE A 195 -17.27 6.29 7.98
N LEU A 196 -18.25 5.39 8.04
CA LEU A 196 -19.49 5.51 7.24
C LEU A 196 -20.38 6.64 7.74
N ILE A 197 -20.55 6.78 9.06
CA ILE A 197 -21.31 7.88 9.66
C ILE A 197 -20.72 9.23 9.20
N HIS A 198 -19.39 9.38 9.24
CA HIS A 198 -18.74 10.60 8.76
C HIS A 198 -18.94 10.82 7.25
N GLY A 199 -18.78 9.78 6.43
CA GLY A 199 -19.03 9.85 4.99
C GLY A 199 -20.46 10.31 4.66
N LEU A 200 -21.44 9.74 5.34
CA LEU A 200 -22.87 10.07 5.20
C LEU A 200 -23.17 11.51 5.63
N CYS A 201 -22.60 11.97 6.75
CA CYS A 201 -22.73 13.35 7.18
C CYS A 201 -22.14 14.34 6.16
N VAL A 202 -21.04 14.00 5.49
CA VAL A 202 -20.43 14.83 4.43
C VAL A 202 -21.31 14.85 3.17
N ALA A 203 -21.85 13.69 2.78
CA ALA A 203 -22.77 13.56 1.65
C ALA A 203 -24.10 14.31 1.89
N GLY A 204 -24.47 14.53 3.15
CA GLY A 204 -25.71 15.21 3.55
C GLY A 204 -26.85 14.25 3.91
N SER A 205 -26.61 12.94 3.86
CA SER A 205 -27.53 11.87 4.23
C SER A 205 -27.57 11.68 5.75
N MET A 206 -28.07 12.68 6.47
CA MET A 206 -28.01 12.71 7.94
C MET A 206 -28.90 11.64 8.58
N GLU A 207 -30.05 11.36 7.98
CA GLU A 207 -30.99 10.33 8.41
C GLU A 207 -30.30 8.95 8.41
N GLU A 208 -29.62 8.61 7.32
CA GLU A 208 -28.87 7.34 7.20
C GLU A 208 -27.67 7.28 8.15
N ALA A 209 -27.01 8.41 8.43
CA ALA A 209 -25.93 8.47 9.42
C ALA A 209 -26.43 8.12 10.84
N LEU A 210 -27.66 8.51 11.19
CA LEU A 210 -28.29 8.14 12.47
C LEU A 210 -28.71 6.67 12.49
N GLU A 211 -29.18 6.14 11.37
CA GLU A 211 -29.49 4.72 11.23
C GLU A 211 -28.24 3.86 11.46
N PHE A 212 -27.09 4.23 10.88
CA PHE A 212 -25.82 3.55 11.14
C PHE A 212 -25.37 3.66 12.60
N LYS A 213 -25.60 4.79 13.28
CA LYS A 213 -25.35 4.92 14.72
C LYS A 213 -26.23 3.99 15.54
N ASN A 214 -27.50 3.84 15.19
CA ASN A 214 -28.41 2.93 15.89
C ASN A 214 -28.06 1.46 15.59
N ASP A 215 -27.59 1.17 14.39
CA ASP A 215 -27.10 -0.15 13.99
C ASP A 215 -25.85 -0.56 14.77
N MET A 216 -24.93 0.38 14.99
CA MET A 216 -23.76 0.23 15.85
C MET A 216 -24.16 -0.27 17.26
N GLU A 217 -25.15 0.37 17.89
CA GLU A 217 -25.66 -0.03 19.21
C GLU A 217 -26.33 -1.42 19.19
N LYS A 218 -27.11 -1.73 18.15
CA LYS A 218 -27.75 -3.04 17.99
C LYS A 218 -26.74 -4.17 17.89
N HIS A 219 -25.58 -3.91 17.31
CA HIS A 219 -24.48 -4.87 17.21
C HIS A 219 -23.55 -4.85 18.44
N GLY A 220 -23.92 -4.16 19.51
CA GLY A 220 -23.17 -4.12 20.76
C GLY A 220 -21.89 -3.27 20.71
N VAL A 221 -21.76 -2.41 19.70
CA VAL A 221 -20.66 -1.44 19.60
C VAL A 221 -21.15 -0.11 20.17
N GLU A 222 -20.53 0.38 21.23
CA GLU A 222 -20.99 1.61 21.88
C GLU A 222 -20.50 2.86 21.14
N PRO A 223 -21.42 3.79 20.75
CA PRO A 223 -21.05 5.09 20.20
C PRO A 223 -20.16 5.87 21.15
N ASP A 224 -19.02 6.33 20.65
CA ASP A 224 -18.02 7.05 21.45
C ASP A 224 -18.07 8.57 21.21
N ILE A 225 -17.17 9.29 21.88
CA ILE A 225 -17.03 10.74 21.74
C ILE A 225 -16.77 11.13 20.27
N VAL A 226 -16.07 10.29 19.50
CA VAL A 226 -15.80 10.53 18.08
C VAL A 226 -17.10 10.43 17.28
N THR A 227 -17.94 9.43 17.54
CA THR A 227 -19.26 9.27 16.90
C THR A 227 -20.13 10.51 17.09
N TYR A 228 -20.31 10.97 18.33
CA TYR A 228 -21.13 12.15 18.62
C TYR A 228 -20.54 13.44 18.04
N ASN A 229 -19.22 13.59 18.04
CA ASN A 229 -18.55 14.73 17.41
C ASN A 229 -18.76 14.78 15.89
N ILE A 230 -18.73 13.62 15.22
CA ILE A 230 -19.03 13.51 13.79
C ILE A 230 -20.47 13.96 13.52
N LEU A 231 -21.44 13.42 14.28
CA LEU A 231 -22.85 13.76 14.10
C LEU A 231 -23.14 15.24 14.37
N ALA A 232 -22.57 15.81 15.43
CA ALA A 232 -22.71 17.24 15.74
C ALA A 232 -22.18 18.13 14.60
N LYS A 233 -21.01 17.80 14.04
CA LYS A 233 -20.48 18.48 12.85
C LYS A 233 -21.38 18.31 11.62
N GLY A 234 -21.97 17.12 11.44
CA GLY A 234 -22.94 16.84 10.39
C GLY A 234 -24.19 17.71 10.47
N PHE A 235 -24.80 17.80 11.65
CA PHE A 235 -25.98 18.65 11.89
C PHE A 235 -25.69 20.14 11.67
N ALA A 236 -24.55 20.64 12.16
CA ALA A 236 -24.14 22.03 11.94
C ALA A 236 -24.02 22.35 10.44
N ARG A 237 -23.44 21.44 9.64
CA ARG A 237 -23.35 21.59 8.18
C ARG A 237 -24.73 21.56 7.50
N LYS A 238 -25.62 20.66 7.90
CA LYS A 238 -27.01 20.58 7.38
C LYS A 238 -27.76 21.89 7.65
N TYR A 239 -27.64 22.42 8.87
CA TYR A 239 -28.27 23.69 9.26
C TYR A 239 -27.75 24.89 8.45
N LEU A 240 -26.44 25.02 8.28
CA LEU A 240 -25.83 26.09 7.49
C LEU A 240 -26.24 26.02 6.00
N ARG A 241 -26.29 24.81 5.41
CA ARG A 241 -26.82 24.62 4.04
C ARG A 241 -28.28 25.07 3.93
N GLY A 242 -29.11 24.77 4.93
CA GLY A 242 -30.50 25.22 5.00
C GLY A 242 -30.64 26.75 5.02
N ILE A 243 -29.80 27.46 5.78
CA ILE A 243 -29.79 28.93 5.81
C ILE A 243 -29.36 29.52 4.47
N CYS A 244 -28.28 29.01 3.88
CA CYS A 244 -27.79 29.51 2.58
C CYS A 244 -28.81 29.32 1.45
N ASN A 245 -29.55 28.21 1.46
CA ASN A 245 -30.61 27.99 0.48
C ASN A 245 -31.77 28.98 0.67
N ARG A 246 -32.17 29.31 1.91
CA ARG A 246 -33.22 30.31 2.16
C ARG A 246 -32.83 31.72 1.69
N LYS A 247 -31.56 32.10 1.77
CA LYS A 247 -31.05 33.41 1.30
C LYS A 247 -30.92 33.53 -0.23
N LYS A 248 -30.97 32.43 -0.99
CA LYS A 248 -30.95 32.46 -2.46
C LYS A 248 -32.34 32.66 -3.10
N PHE A 249 -33.40 32.51 -2.32
CA PHE A 249 -34.80 32.65 -2.77
C PHE A 249 -35.52 33.85 -2.13
N SER A 250 -34.77 34.72 -1.44
CA SER A 250 -35.22 36.01 -0.89
C SER A 250 -34.54 37.15 -1.62
#